data_AF-A0A4Q6CAU9-F1
#
_entry.id   AF-A0A4Q6CAU9-F1
#
_cell.length_a   1.000
_cell.length_b   1.000
_cell.length_c   1.000
_cell.angle_alpha   90.00
_cell.angle_beta   90.00
_cell.angle_gamma   90.00
#
_symmetry.space_group_name_H-M   'P 1'
#
loop_
_entity.id
_entity.type
_entity.pdbx_description
1 polymer ?
#
loop_
_entity_poly.entity_id
_entity_poly.type
_entity_poly.pdbx_seq_one_letter_code
_entity_poly.pdbx_strand_id
1 'polypeptide(L)'
;MQRLPLPAGRNAEWVKDQYTLWLPKFLAPFVKVTNQGDQVNFALLTSKAVMLELLLNRERSSPDRQLLYVEGGLLSAEDNKGRLEFRVVLHRNFALAAIHDFKPSLPWSLYRLTQAIAHQWVMRNFGRFLQRQCAVQEAK
;
A
#
# COMPACT_ATOMS: atom_id res chain seq x y z
N MET A 1 -8.53 2.77 -6.74
CA MET A 1 -7.30 3.47 -7.18
C MET A 1 -7.32 4.87 -6.59
N GLN A 2 -6.20 5.36 -6.08
CA GLN A 2 -6.05 6.71 -5.53
C GLN A 2 -4.85 7.41 -6.19
N ARG A 3 -5.04 8.67 -6.60
CA ARG A 3 -3.94 9.56 -7.00
C ARG A 3 -3.31 10.20 -5.77
N LEU A 4 -1.98 10.16 -5.72
CA LEU A 4 -1.12 10.65 -4.65
C LEU A 4 -0.12 11.66 -5.24
N PRO A 5 0.20 12.76 -4.54
CA PRO A 5 1.28 13.64 -4.95
C PRO A 5 2.62 12.92 -4.86
N LEU A 6 3.51 13.16 -5.82
CA LEU A 6 4.86 12.60 -5.84
C LEU A 6 5.88 13.73 -5.65
N PRO A 7 6.72 13.69 -4.60
CA PRO A 7 7.78 14.67 -4.45
C PRO A 7 8.80 14.59 -5.59
N ALA A 8 9.42 15.72 -5.93
CA ALA A 8 10.35 15.82 -7.05
C ALA A 8 11.51 14.82 -6.93
N GLY A 9 11.85 14.16 -8.04
CA GLY A 9 12.92 13.16 -8.06
C GLY A 9 12.60 11.84 -7.34
N ARG A 10 11.38 11.65 -6.82
CA ARG A 10 10.94 10.36 -6.26
C ARG A 10 10.30 9.47 -7.33
N ASN A 11 10.11 8.21 -6.98
CA ASN A 11 9.59 7.17 -7.87
C ASN A 11 8.59 6.26 -7.12
N ALA A 12 8.05 5.24 -7.78
CA ALA A 12 7.05 4.36 -7.17
C ALA A 12 7.63 3.48 -6.06
N GLU A 13 8.89 3.07 -6.18
CA GLU A 13 9.62 2.36 -5.12
C GLU A 13 9.65 3.17 -3.83
N TRP A 14 10.03 4.44 -3.92
CA TRP A 14 10.01 5.35 -2.78
C TRP A 14 8.61 5.50 -2.18
N VAL A 15 7.56 5.59 -3.00
CA VAL A 15 6.17 5.68 -2.49
C VAL A 15 5.77 4.40 -1.77
N LYS A 16 6.10 3.23 -2.30
CA LYS A 16 5.89 1.92 -1.63
C LYS A 16 6.58 1.90 -0.27
N ASP A 17 7.85 2.29 -0.21
CA ASP A 17 8.62 2.29 1.04
C ASP A 17 8.06 3.27 2.06
N GLN A 18 7.68 4.47 1.62
CA GLN A 18 7.00 5.42 2.50
C GLN A 18 5.69 4.85 3.02
N TYR A 19 4.92 4.14 2.18
CA TYR A 19 3.67 3.53 2.61
C TYR A 19 3.90 2.48 3.71
N THR A 20 4.87 1.57 3.54
CA THR A 20 5.17 0.52 4.53
C THR A 20 5.76 1.09 5.83
N LEU A 21 6.49 2.21 5.77
CA LEU A 21 7.03 2.89 6.95
C LEU A 21 6.00 3.76 7.69
N TRP A 22 5.10 4.41 6.94
CA TRP A 22 4.12 5.35 7.48
C TRP A 22 2.91 4.62 8.08
N LEU A 23 2.38 3.62 7.38
CA LEU A 23 1.14 2.94 7.77
C LEU A 23 1.13 2.40 9.21
N PRO A 24 2.15 1.64 9.68
CA PRO A 24 2.13 1.11 11.04
C PRO A 24 2.24 2.20 12.12
N LYS A 25 2.86 3.35 11.80
CA LYS A 25 2.92 4.51 12.70
C LYS A 25 1.57 5.21 12.77
N PHE A 26 0.90 5.36 11.63
CA PHE A 26 -0.39 6.02 11.53
C PHE A 26 -1.52 5.22 12.17
N LEU A 27 -1.49 3.89 12.03
CA LEU A 27 -2.49 2.98 12.57
C LEU A 27 -2.06 2.31 13.88
N ALA A 28 -1.04 2.82 14.55
CA ALA A 28 -0.61 2.30 15.84
C ALA A 28 -1.76 2.42 16.88
N PRO A 29 -1.95 1.42 17.76
CA PRO A 29 -1.22 0.15 17.86
C PRO A 29 -1.83 -1.00 17.01
N PHE A 30 -2.80 -0.71 16.16
CA PHE A 30 -3.64 -1.72 15.48
C PHE A 30 -2.95 -2.42 14.32
N VAL A 31 -2.17 -1.71 13.50
CA VAL A 31 -1.50 -2.33 12.34
C VAL A 31 0.00 -2.39 12.55
N LYS A 32 0.56 -3.57 12.32
CA LYS A 32 2.00 -3.83 12.26
C LYS A 32 2.37 -4.17 10.82
N VAL A 33 3.53 -3.67 10.39
CA VAL A 33 4.07 -3.98 9.07
C VAL A 33 5.48 -4.52 9.25
N THR A 34 5.78 -5.66 8.65
CA THR A 34 7.13 -6.22 8.61
C THR A 34 7.58 -6.39 7.18
N ASN A 35 8.80 -5.93 6.88
CA ASN A 35 9.44 -6.07 5.59
C ASN A 35 10.60 -7.06 5.72
N GLN A 36 10.63 -8.12 4.92
CA GLN A 36 11.71 -9.11 4.87
C GLN A 36 12.06 -9.40 3.40
N GLY A 37 13.12 -8.77 2.91
CA GLY A 37 13.46 -8.82 1.48
C GLY A 37 12.31 -8.30 0.62
N ASP A 38 11.76 -9.17 -0.22
CA ASP A 38 10.63 -8.86 -1.12
C ASP A 38 9.27 -9.05 -0.45
N GLN A 39 9.21 -9.59 0.76
CA GLN A 39 7.97 -9.87 1.46
C GLN A 39 7.57 -8.69 2.36
N VAL A 40 6.30 -8.31 2.30
CA VAL A 40 5.67 -7.27 3.12
C VAL A 40 4.42 -7.84 3.76
N ASN A 41 4.41 -7.96 5.10
CA ASN A 41 3.29 -8.52 5.83
C ASN A 41 2.60 -7.45 6.67
N PHE A 42 1.26 -7.38 6.55
CA PHE A 42 0.40 -6.52 7.36
C PHE A 42 -0.30 -7.38 8.41
N ALA A 43 -0.09 -7.07 9.68
CA ALA A 43 -0.65 -7.82 10.80
C ALA A 43 -1.49 -6.93 11.74
N LEU A 44 -2.45 -7.53 12.43
CA LEU A 44 -3.38 -6.84 13.33
C LEU A 44 -2.98 -7.08 14.80
N LEU A 45 -2.70 -6.00 15.55
CA LEU A 45 -2.34 -5.96 16.99
C LEU A 45 -1.05 -6.71 17.36
N THR A 46 -0.84 -7.92 16.84
CA THR A 46 0.30 -8.79 17.07
C THR A 46 0.86 -9.24 15.72
N SER A 47 2.16 -9.58 15.67
CA SER A 47 2.78 -10.06 14.43
C SER A 47 2.31 -11.46 14.01
N LYS A 48 1.53 -12.16 14.86
CA LYS A 48 0.97 -13.50 14.56
C LYS A 48 -0.32 -13.43 13.76
N ALA A 49 -1.10 -12.36 13.90
CA ALA A 49 -2.37 -12.20 13.20
C ALA A 49 -2.16 -11.49 11.85
N VAL A 50 -1.56 -12.19 10.89
CA VAL A 50 -1.24 -11.65 9.57
C VAL A 50 -2.49 -11.54 8.72
N MET A 51 -2.90 -10.32 8.40
CA MET A 51 -4.09 -10.03 7.59
C MET A 51 -3.81 -10.19 6.10
N LEU A 52 -2.64 -9.72 5.65
CA LEU A 52 -2.22 -9.74 4.25
C LEU A 52 -0.72 -10.02 4.18
N GLU A 53 -0.36 -10.99 3.35
CA GLU A 53 1.01 -11.29 2.96
C GLU A 53 1.21 -10.84 1.53
N LEU A 54 2.16 -9.93 1.31
CA LEU A 54 2.48 -9.43 -0.02
C LEU A 54 3.89 -9.81 -0.44
N LEU A 55 4.07 -10.16 -1.71
CA LEU A 55 5.37 -10.44 -2.32
C LEU A 55 5.63 -9.51 -3.50
N LEU A 56 6.75 -8.78 -3.46
CA LEU A 56 7.20 -7.93 -4.56
C LEU A 56 7.59 -8.80 -5.76
N ASN A 57 6.97 -8.55 -6.91
CA ASN A 57 7.36 -9.19 -8.16
C ASN A 57 8.45 -8.35 -8.85
N ARG A 58 9.72 -8.76 -8.71
CA ARG A 58 10.87 -8.04 -9.28
C ARG A 58 10.86 -7.95 -10.79
N GLU A 59 10.47 -9.03 -11.48
CA GLU A 59 10.44 -9.08 -12.95
C GLU A 59 9.44 -8.09 -13.55
N ARG A 60 8.34 -7.83 -12.84
CA ARG A 60 7.28 -6.92 -13.27
C ARG A 60 7.32 -5.56 -12.59
N SER A 61 8.26 -5.36 -11.68
CA SER A 61 8.49 -4.08 -11.00
C SER A 61 9.65 -3.34 -11.65
N SER A 62 9.59 -2.02 -11.57
CA SER A 62 10.59 -1.07 -12.01
C SER A 62 10.58 0.14 -11.08
N PRO A 63 11.58 1.04 -11.13
CA PRO A 63 11.60 2.22 -10.25
C PRO A 63 10.28 3.02 -10.25
N ASP A 64 9.60 3.09 -11.40
CA ASP A 64 8.35 3.84 -11.58
C ASP A 64 7.09 2.97 -11.49
N ARG A 65 7.23 1.66 -11.22
CA ARG A 65 6.11 0.75 -11.01
C ARG A 65 6.47 -0.36 -10.02
N GLN A 66 5.78 -0.44 -8.90
CA GLN A 66 5.96 -1.50 -7.92
C GLN A 66 4.71 -2.37 -7.86
N LEU A 67 4.89 -3.68 -8.02
CA LEU A 67 3.81 -4.67 -7.98
C LEU A 67 4.03 -5.65 -6.85
N LEU A 68 3.15 -5.64 -5.87
CA LEU A 68 3.15 -6.60 -4.78
C LEU A 68 1.92 -7.52 -4.90
N TYR A 69 2.14 -8.81 -5.11
CA TYR A 69 1.07 -9.81 -5.16
C TYR A 69 0.66 -10.20 -3.75
N VAL A 70 -0.63 -10.41 -3.55
CA VAL A 70 -1.17 -10.95 -2.31
C VAL A 70 -1.01 -12.47 -2.37
N GLU A 71 -0.08 -13.00 -1.59
CA GLU A 71 0.21 -14.44 -1.50
C GLU A 71 -0.67 -15.12 -0.43
N GLY A 72 -1.24 -14.36 0.50
CA GLY A 72 -2.09 -14.93 1.55
C GLY A 72 -2.46 -13.96 2.67
N GLY A 73 -2.67 -14.53 3.86
CA GLY A 73 -3.15 -13.83 5.05
C GLY A 73 -4.65 -14.02 5.30
N LEU A 74 -5.08 -13.74 6.53
CA LEU A 74 -6.44 -14.02 7.02
C LEU A 74 -7.57 -13.39 6.19
N LEU A 75 -7.29 -12.27 5.49
CA LEU A 75 -8.28 -11.55 4.69
C LEU A 75 -8.34 -11.99 3.22
N SER A 76 -7.42 -12.84 2.78
CA SER A 76 -7.34 -13.31 1.39
C SER A 76 -8.03 -14.67 1.23
N ALA A 77 -8.80 -14.84 0.16
CA ALA A 77 -9.26 -16.17 -0.27
C ALA A 77 -8.09 -16.99 -0.87
N GLU A 78 -8.22 -18.31 -0.93
CA GLU A 78 -7.18 -19.21 -1.47
C GLU A 78 -6.90 -18.99 -2.96
N ASP A 79 -7.92 -18.72 -3.77
CA ASP A 79 -7.80 -18.46 -5.22
C ASP A 79 -7.63 -16.97 -5.56
N ASN A 80 -7.20 -16.17 -4.58
CA ASN A 80 -6.99 -14.74 -4.75
C ASN A 80 -5.86 -14.44 -5.74
N LYS A 81 -6.09 -13.44 -6.61
CA LYS A 81 -5.07 -12.90 -7.55
C LYS A 81 -4.79 -11.42 -7.28
N GLY A 82 -5.04 -11.02 -6.03
CA GLY A 82 -4.95 -9.67 -5.57
C GLY A 82 -3.54 -9.11 -5.73
N ARG A 83 -3.42 -7.83 -6.07
CA ARG A 83 -2.14 -7.13 -6.04
C ARG A 83 -2.29 -5.67 -5.65
N LEU A 84 -1.28 -5.16 -4.96
CA LEU A 84 -1.09 -3.75 -4.68
C LEU A 84 -0.09 -3.18 -5.69
N GLU A 85 -0.51 -2.16 -6.44
CA GLU A 85 0.31 -1.48 -7.43
C GLU A 85 0.56 -0.03 -7.00
N PHE A 86 1.83 0.38 -7.02
CA PHE A 86 2.24 1.78 -7.02
C PHE A 86 2.82 2.13 -8.38
N ARG A 87 2.37 3.21 -9.00
CA ARG A 87 2.83 3.60 -10.35
C ARG A 87 2.97 5.11 -10.50
N VAL A 88 4.11 5.56 -11.01
CA VAL A 88 4.33 6.97 -11.37
C VAL A 88 3.60 7.31 -12.67
N VAL A 89 2.97 8.47 -12.72
CA VAL A 89 2.21 8.98 -13.88
C VAL A 89 2.41 10.49 -14.05
N LEU A 90 1.89 11.04 -15.16
CA LEU A 90 1.80 12.49 -15.42
C LEU A 90 3.15 13.20 -15.22
N HIS A 91 4.15 12.81 -16.01
CA HIS A 91 5.49 13.39 -16.00
C HIS A 91 6.18 13.41 -14.61
N ARG A 92 5.94 12.37 -13.81
CA ARG A 92 6.52 12.20 -12.46
C ARG A 92 6.04 13.22 -11.41
N ASN A 93 4.87 13.80 -11.62
CA ASN A 93 4.24 14.68 -10.62
C ASN A 93 3.30 13.91 -9.67
N PHE A 94 2.86 12.72 -10.07
CA PHE A 94 1.89 11.94 -9.31
C PHE A 94 2.27 10.45 -9.29
N ALA A 95 1.85 9.79 -8.21
CA ALA A 95 1.81 8.35 -8.13
C ALA A 95 0.35 7.88 -8.00
N LEU A 96 0.07 6.69 -8.51
CA LEU A 96 -1.18 5.98 -8.32
C LEU A 96 -0.92 4.83 -7.35
N ALA A 97 -1.81 4.67 -6.37
CA ALA A 97 -1.90 3.46 -5.55
C ALA A 97 -3.20 2.74 -5.89
N ALA A 98 -3.12 1.45 -6.20
CA ALA A 98 -4.28 0.66 -6.59
C ALA A 98 -4.21 -0.76 -6.04
N ILE A 99 -5.35 -1.28 -5.59
CA ILE A 99 -5.54 -2.70 -5.33
C ILE A 99 -6.32 -3.26 -6.51
N HIS A 100 -5.83 -4.33 -7.11
CA HIS A 100 -6.46 -5.03 -8.24
C HIS A 100 -6.79 -6.47 -7.86
N ASP A 101 -7.87 -7.00 -8.41
CA ASP A 101 -8.24 -8.42 -8.40
C ASP A 101 -8.22 -9.10 -7.01
N PHE A 102 -8.39 -8.32 -5.95
CA PHE A 102 -8.40 -8.83 -4.58
C PHE A 102 -9.71 -9.54 -4.28
N LYS A 103 -9.61 -10.78 -3.82
CA LYS A 103 -10.72 -11.62 -3.40
C LYS A 103 -10.69 -11.81 -1.88
N PRO A 104 -11.64 -11.21 -1.14
CA PRO A 104 -11.67 -11.36 0.31
C PRO A 104 -12.11 -12.76 0.72
N SER A 105 -11.62 -13.23 1.87
CA SER A 105 -12.15 -14.40 2.58
C SER A 105 -13.48 -14.09 3.32
N LEU A 106 -13.75 -12.81 3.58
CA LEU A 106 -14.94 -12.32 4.27
C LEU A 106 -16.16 -12.23 3.33
N PRO A 107 -17.41 -12.29 3.86
CA PRO A 107 -18.62 -12.00 3.10
C PRO A 107 -18.53 -10.65 2.37
N TRP A 108 -18.94 -10.63 1.10
CA TRP A 108 -18.71 -9.49 0.21
C TRP A 108 -19.25 -8.15 0.73
N SER A 109 -20.43 -8.15 1.36
CA SER A 109 -21.05 -6.95 1.93
C SER A 109 -20.23 -6.37 3.08
N LEU A 110 -19.77 -7.21 4.00
CA LEU A 110 -18.96 -6.83 5.15
C LEU A 110 -17.60 -6.31 4.70
N TYR A 111 -16.94 -7.03 3.79
CA TYR A 111 -15.67 -6.60 3.22
C TYR A 111 -15.80 -5.23 2.54
N ARG A 112 -16.78 -5.05 1.65
CA ARG A 112 -16.93 -3.81 0.91
C ARG A 112 -17.17 -2.61 1.84
N LEU A 113 -18.04 -2.76 2.84
CA LEU A 113 -18.36 -1.68 3.76
C LEU A 113 -17.13 -1.27 4.59
N THR A 114 -16.44 -2.25 5.16
CA THR A 114 -15.28 -1.99 6.02
C THR A 114 -14.07 -1.53 5.21
N GLN A 115 -13.74 -2.24 4.14
CA GLN A 115 -12.55 -1.98 3.34
C GLN A 115 -12.66 -0.66 2.58
N ALA A 116 -13.79 -0.35 1.94
CA ALA A 116 -13.87 0.88 1.13
C ALA A 116 -13.70 2.12 2.01
N ILE A 117 -14.36 2.15 3.17
CA ILE A 117 -14.29 3.27 4.13
C ILE A 117 -12.86 3.38 4.70
N ALA A 118 -12.32 2.28 5.23
CA ALA A 118 -10.99 2.27 5.82
C ALA A 118 -9.91 2.61 4.78
N HIS A 119 -9.98 2.03 3.58
CA HIS A 119 -9.04 2.27 2.49
C HIS A 119 -9.06 3.73 2.03
N GLN A 120 -10.25 4.31 1.83
CA GLN A 120 -10.35 5.71 1.45
C GLN A 120 -9.77 6.64 2.52
N TRP A 121 -10.04 6.37 3.80
CA TRP A 121 -9.49 7.15 4.90
C TRP A 121 -7.96 7.04 5.00
N VAL A 122 -7.41 5.82 4.92
CA VAL A 122 -5.96 5.58 4.91
C VAL A 122 -5.30 6.29 3.74
N MET A 123 -5.82 6.12 2.52
CA MET A 123 -5.23 6.69 1.32
C MET A 123 -5.30 8.22 1.30
N ARG A 124 -6.36 8.82 1.85
CA ARG A 124 -6.46 10.28 2.00
C ARG A 124 -5.40 10.82 2.95
N ASN A 125 -5.17 10.17 4.09
CA ASN A 125 -4.16 10.61 5.05
C ASN A 125 -2.74 10.35 4.56
N PHE A 126 -2.52 9.25 3.83
CA PHE A 126 -1.26 9.00 3.17
C PHE A 126 -0.94 10.06 2.12
N GLY A 127 -1.94 10.46 1.31
CA GLY A 127 -1.80 11.56 0.36
C GLY A 127 -1.40 12.89 1.03
N ARG A 128 -1.99 13.22 2.18
CA ARG A 128 -1.60 14.40 2.99
C ARG A 128 -0.17 14.29 3.52
N PHE A 129 0.24 13.11 3.97
CA PHE A 129 1.61 12.87 4.39
C PHE A 129 2.59 13.13 3.24
N LEU A 130 2.32 12.59 2.04
CA LEU A 130 3.15 12.81 0.85
C LEU A 130 3.18 14.27 0.41
N GLN A 131 2.05 15.00 0.53
CA GLN A 131 2.01 16.43 0.25
C GLN A 131 2.95 17.23 1.14
N ARG A 132 3.04 16.88 2.44
CA ARG A 132 4.02 17.49 3.35
C ARG A 132 5.45 17.19 2.96
N GLN A 133 5.74 15.99 2.46
CA GLN A 133 7.07 15.64 1.96
C GLN A 133 7.45 16.47 0.71
N CYS A 134 6.48 16.80 -0.15
CA CYS A 134 6.71 17.71 -1.28
C CYS A 134 7.09 19.12 -0.78
N ALA A 135 6.30 19.69 0.13
CA ALA A 135 6.55 21.04 0.65
C ALA A 135 7.90 21.16 1.39
N VAL A 136 8.30 20.15 2.16
CA VAL A 136 9.60 20.12 2.84
C VAL A 136 10.76 20.08 1.85
N GLN A 137 10.57 19.46 0.67
CA GLN A 137 11.59 19.38 -0.37
C GLN A 137 11.74 20.70 -1.13
N GLU A 138 10.65 21.43 -1.38
CA GLU A 138 10.67 22.74 -2.04
C GLU A 138 11.33 23.83 -1.18
N ALA A 139 11.35 23.65 0.14
CA ALA A 139 11.97 24.58 1.08
C ALA A 139 13.50 24.37 1.26
N LYS A 140 14.09 23.37 0.59
CA LYS A 140 15.52 23.06 0.63
C LYS A 140 16.18 23.41 -0.70
#